data_AF-A0A1D9NYY9-F1
#
_entry.id   AF-A0A1D9NYY9-F1
#
_cell.length_a   1.000
_cell.length_b   1.000
_cell.length_c   1.000
_cell.angle_alpha   90.00
_cell.angle_beta   90.00
_cell.angle_gamma   90.00
#
_symmetry.space_group_name_H-M   'P 1'
#
loop_
_entity.id
_entity.type
_entity.pdbx_description
1 polymer ?
#
loop_
_entity_poly.entity_id
_entity_poly.type
_entity_poly.pdbx_seq_one_letter_code
_entity_poly.pdbx_strand_id
1 'polypeptide(L)'
;MIKTNVRINKKAVIFSVMVSLIYLFNFFHQVRYGAGVSDSYYHLSYVRALFSDGVLPKSQQSYPLFFYFIALLVLIFRNYTLAALLFVAIWAFASNYLQIEIINKLSHKDNGWYALLTGSALSFVWPISFHAFDWMSGETTYWWSMLNVYLTSGASAPYHNLTYLCAKPFALLTIYAFLSILDSNEDKVSIRFIVILAVSLLLSVLAKPCFYQCFAPAGTIFVVGYFIKGKCKELKKCLIIAATFVPATIWVLFSMTMKVQPIAFSPFEGIMMNNSDGTSVIVILGRAIAYVLFVGVCLVINKYKDSNMILGLLVYLFGVIEWTMLIFPLEKGALDMMWGYNMSVYLFFLFTIIAAKKMYDIRHNKLLFVVANVLFAAHALLGIIMFTQPWINAYKAYIFG
;
A
#
# COMPACT_ATOMS: atom_id res chain seq x y z
N MET A 1 19.09 -22.41 -20.90
CA MET A 1 18.85 -21.02 -21.34
C MET A 1 17.41 -20.92 -21.83
N ILE A 2 16.44 -20.69 -20.93
CA ILE A 2 15.02 -20.60 -21.31
C ILE A 2 14.79 -19.16 -21.80
N LYS A 3 14.61 -18.97 -23.11
CA LYS A 3 14.03 -17.75 -23.68
C LYS A 3 12.63 -17.60 -23.10
N THR A 4 12.50 -16.87 -22.00
CA THR A 4 11.21 -16.38 -21.52
C THR A 4 10.82 -15.24 -22.44
N ASN A 5 10.04 -15.54 -23.48
CA ASN A 5 9.29 -14.51 -24.18
C ASN A 5 8.40 -13.82 -23.14
N VAL A 6 8.82 -12.64 -22.68
CA VAL A 6 8.00 -11.79 -21.81
C VAL A 6 6.87 -11.27 -22.69
N ARG A 7 5.79 -12.05 -22.78
CA ARG A 7 4.60 -11.64 -23.52
C ARG A 7 3.91 -10.57 -22.67
N ILE A 8 4.10 -9.31 -23.03
CA ILE A 8 3.45 -8.18 -22.36
C ILE A 8 1.94 -8.43 -22.37
N ASN A 9 1.34 -8.46 -21.18
CA ASN A 9 -0.09 -8.61 -21.02
C ASN A 9 -0.79 -7.31 -21.42
N LYS A 10 -1.18 -7.20 -22.70
CA LYS A 10 -1.81 -6.00 -23.28
C LYS A 10 -3.02 -5.50 -22.46
N LYS A 11 -3.80 -6.42 -21.88
CA LYS A 11 -4.96 -6.06 -21.04
C LYS A 11 -4.50 -5.42 -19.72
N ALA A 12 -3.46 -5.96 -19.08
CA ALA A 12 -2.91 -5.38 -17.85
C ALA A 12 -2.35 -3.98 -18.11
N VAL A 13 -1.74 -3.75 -19.27
CA VAL A 13 -1.29 -2.42 -19.69
C VAL A 13 -2.48 -1.45 -19.80
N ILE A 14 -3.55 -1.82 -20.52
CA ILE A 14 -4.74 -0.97 -20.69
C ILE A 14 -5.36 -0.60 -19.34
N PHE A 15 -5.59 -1.58 -18.47
CA PHE A 15 -6.16 -1.33 -17.15
C PHE A 15 -5.23 -0.48 -16.27
N SER A 16 -3.91 -0.67 -16.37
CA SER A 16 -2.94 0.15 -15.63
C SER A 16 -2.90 1.58 -16.14
N VAL A 17 -3.08 1.82 -17.45
CA VAL A 17 -3.27 3.17 -17.99
C VAL A 17 -4.56 3.79 -17.45
N MET A 18 -5.67 3.04 -17.41
CA MET A 18 -6.93 3.55 -16.84
C MET A 18 -6.78 3.95 -15.36
N VAL A 19 -6.14 3.11 -14.56
CA VAL A 19 -5.86 3.42 -13.15
C VAL A 19 -4.95 4.65 -13.03
N SER A 20 -3.89 4.74 -13.82
CA SER A 20 -3.03 5.93 -13.85
C SER A 20 -3.79 7.19 -14.22
N LEU A 21 -4.73 7.13 -15.16
CA LEU A 21 -5.57 8.26 -15.52
C LEU A 21 -6.42 8.71 -14.33
N ILE A 22 -7.08 7.79 -13.62
CA ILE A 22 -7.87 8.14 -12.42
C ILE A 22 -6.99 8.81 -11.35
N TYR A 23 -5.79 8.26 -11.11
CA TYR A 23 -4.82 8.87 -10.19
C TYR A 23 -4.36 10.26 -10.67
N LEU A 24 -4.01 10.41 -11.95
CA LEU A 24 -3.66 11.69 -12.56
C LEU A 24 -4.77 12.72 -12.36
N PHE A 25 -6.02 12.34 -12.62
CA PHE A 25 -7.18 13.22 -12.44
C PHE A 25 -7.32 13.70 -10.99
N ASN A 26 -7.20 12.80 -10.02
CA ASN A 26 -7.26 13.14 -8.59
C ASN A 26 -6.09 14.04 -8.14
N PHE A 27 -4.85 13.70 -8.53
CA PHE A 27 -3.66 14.47 -8.13
C PHE A 27 -3.49 15.79 -8.89
N PHE A 28 -4.04 15.94 -10.10
CA PHE A 28 -4.02 17.20 -10.86
C PHE A 28 -4.60 18.35 -10.06
N HIS A 29 -5.77 18.14 -9.45
CA HIS A 29 -6.40 19.18 -8.64
C HIS A 29 -5.54 19.55 -7.43
N GLN A 30 -5.00 18.54 -6.74
CA GLN A 30 -4.19 18.72 -5.53
C GLN A 30 -2.88 19.46 -5.82
N VAL A 31 -2.19 19.08 -6.90
CA VAL A 31 -0.91 19.68 -7.30
C VAL A 31 -1.08 21.10 -7.82
N ARG A 32 -2.15 21.36 -8.58
CA ARG A 32 -2.36 22.67 -9.23
C ARG A 32 -2.97 23.72 -8.32
N TYR A 33 -4.00 23.35 -7.56
CA TYR A 33 -4.81 24.31 -6.81
C TYR A 33 -4.49 24.35 -5.31
N GLY A 34 -3.63 23.45 -4.82
CA GLY A 34 -2.87 23.64 -3.59
C GLY A 34 -3.66 24.06 -2.34
N ALA A 35 -4.91 23.60 -2.19
CA ALA A 35 -5.70 23.97 -1.02
C ALA A 35 -5.39 23.01 0.13
N GLY A 36 -4.47 23.40 1.03
CA GLY A 36 -4.36 23.09 2.49
C GLY A 36 -4.67 21.70 3.07
N VAL A 37 -4.96 20.68 2.24
CA VAL A 37 -5.60 19.42 2.64
C VAL A 37 -4.87 18.22 2.02
N SER A 38 -3.67 18.42 1.43
CA SER A 38 -2.87 17.32 0.89
C SER A 38 -1.37 17.46 1.12
N ASP A 39 -0.72 16.36 1.51
CA ASP A 39 0.74 16.25 1.61
C ASP A 39 1.44 16.60 0.29
N SER A 40 0.76 16.38 -0.84
CA SER A 40 1.30 16.59 -2.20
C SER A 40 1.80 18.02 -2.42
N TYR A 41 1.11 19.02 -1.86
CA TYR A 41 1.54 20.42 -1.96
C TYR A 41 2.83 20.66 -1.17
N TYR A 42 2.88 20.21 0.08
CA TYR A 42 4.06 20.32 0.94
C TYR A 42 5.25 19.58 0.36
N HIS A 43 5.03 18.37 -0.17
CA HIS A 43 6.05 17.61 -0.86
C HIS A 43 6.70 18.37 -2.03
N LEU A 44 5.90 19.07 -2.84
CA LEU A 44 6.43 19.89 -3.93
C LEU A 44 7.16 21.14 -3.42
N SER A 45 6.73 21.72 -2.30
CA SER A 45 7.47 22.81 -1.66
C SER A 45 8.88 22.37 -1.23
N TYR A 46 9.05 21.13 -0.76
CA TYR A 46 10.36 20.57 -0.43
C TYR A 46 11.24 20.31 -1.65
N VAL A 47 10.65 19.94 -2.79
CA VAL A 47 11.41 19.86 -4.06
C VAL A 47 11.87 21.26 -4.50
N ARG A 48 11.05 22.29 -4.33
CA ARG A 48 11.48 23.68 -4.60
C ARG A 48 12.64 24.10 -3.69
N ALA A 49 12.55 23.76 -2.41
CA ALA A 49 13.63 24.01 -1.44
C ALA A 49 14.93 23.29 -1.82
N LEU A 50 14.86 22.07 -2.36
CA LEU A 50 16.04 21.37 -2.86
C LEU A 50 16.77 22.15 -3.97
N PHE A 51 16.03 22.84 -4.85
CA PHE A 51 16.63 23.67 -5.90
C PHE A 51 17.19 25.01 -5.38
N SER A 52 16.57 25.61 -4.37
CA SER A 52 17.04 26.87 -3.78
C SER A 52 18.20 26.68 -2.81
N ASP A 53 18.12 25.65 -1.96
CA ASP A 53 18.99 25.47 -0.79
C ASP A 53 20.07 24.42 -1.08
N GLY A 54 19.97 23.68 -2.18
CA GLY A 54 20.88 22.60 -2.58
C GLY A 54 20.73 21.31 -1.77
N VAL A 55 19.89 21.29 -0.74
CA VAL A 55 19.65 20.13 0.14
C VAL A 55 18.17 19.97 0.48
N LEU A 56 17.74 18.73 0.72
CA LEU A 56 16.40 18.48 1.26
C LEU A 56 16.32 18.90 2.73
N PRO A 57 15.15 19.32 3.24
CA PRO A 57 14.93 19.48 4.66
C PRO A 57 15.30 18.21 5.42
N LYS A 58 15.93 18.34 6.59
CA LYS A 58 16.47 17.20 7.36
C LYS A 58 15.44 16.09 7.62
N SER A 59 14.17 16.45 7.85
CA SER A 59 13.07 15.50 8.03
C SER A 59 12.79 14.64 6.79
N GLN A 60 13.05 15.17 5.59
CA GLN A 60 12.78 14.55 4.29
C GLN A 60 13.99 13.79 3.72
N GLN A 61 15.18 13.98 4.29
CA GLN A 61 16.39 13.24 3.91
C GLN A 61 16.30 11.74 4.27
N SER A 62 15.39 11.36 5.18
CA SER A 62 15.19 9.98 5.62
C SER A 62 14.58 9.05 4.56
N TYR A 63 13.81 9.61 3.61
CA TYR A 63 13.22 8.89 2.48
C TYR A 63 13.28 9.75 1.19
N PRO A 64 14.48 9.91 0.62
CA PRO A 64 14.73 10.96 -0.36
C PRO A 64 14.30 10.61 -1.80
N LEU A 65 13.97 9.34 -2.09
CA LEU A 65 13.79 8.84 -3.46
C LEU A 65 12.70 9.59 -4.21
N PHE A 66 11.55 9.81 -3.56
CA PHE A 66 10.44 10.57 -4.15
C PHE A 66 10.90 11.96 -4.58
N PHE A 67 11.57 12.69 -3.70
CA PHE A 67 11.97 14.08 -3.94
C PHE A 67 12.99 14.20 -5.06
N TYR A 68 14.01 13.34 -5.07
CA TYR A 68 15.02 13.35 -6.14
C TYR A 68 14.44 12.94 -7.49
N PHE A 69 13.48 12.01 -7.51
CA PHE A 69 12.84 11.64 -8.77
C PHE A 69 11.99 12.78 -9.34
N ILE A 70 11.21 13.47 -8.50
CA ILE A 70 10.48 14.66 -8.94
C ILE A 70 11.46 15.74 -9.39
N ALA A 71 12.54 16.00 -8.66
CA ALA A 71 13.56 16.97 -9.04
C ALA A 71 14.17 16.65 -10.43
N LEU A 72 14.48 15.39 -10.71
CA LEU A 72 14.95 14.94 -12.02
C LEU A 72 13.92 15.26 -13.12
N LEU A 73 12.64 14.98 -12.89
CA LEU A 73 11.58 15.31 -13.84
C LEU A 73 11.43 16.83 -14.01
N VAL A 74 11.58 17.62 -12.93
CA VAL A 74 11.57 19.08 -13.01
C VAL A 74 12.73 19.60 -13.86
N LEU A 75 13.93 19.02 -13.75
CA LEU A 75 15.07 19.39 -14.59
C LEU A 75 14.80 19.14 -16.08
N ILE A 76 14.13 18.03 -16.41
CA ILE A 76 13.83 17.64 -17.79
C ILE A 76 12.71 18.51 -18.37
N PHE A 77 11.60 18.68 -17.63
CA PHE A 77 10.37 19.28 -18.15
C PHE A 77 10.18 20.75 -17.75
N ARG A 78 11.02 21.27 -16.85
CA ARG A 78 10.98 22.65 -16.30
C ARG A 78 9.62 23.06 -15.73
N ASN A 79 8.84 22.10 -15.24
CA ASN A 79 7.50 22.33 -14.72
C ASN A 79 7.19 21.35 -13.57
N TYR A 80 6.96 21.89 -12.37
CA TYR A 80 6.67 21.12 -11.16
C TYR A 80 5.37 20.32 -11.26
N THR A 81 4.32 20.91 -11.83
CA THR A 81 3.02 20.26 -11.97
C THR A 81 3.12 19.08 -12.93
N LEU A 82 3.76 19.29 -14.08
CA LEU A 82 3.97 18.22 -15.06
C LEU A 82 4.85 17.11 -14.48
N ALA A 83 5.94 17.45 -13.77
CA ALA A 83 6.80 16.49 -13.10
C ALA A 83 6.03 15.62 -12.08
N ALA A 84 5.21 16.24 -11.23
CA ALA A 84 4.38 15.52 -10.27
C ALA A 84 3.38 14.58 -10.94
N LEU A 85 2.73 15.03 -12.02
CA LEU A 85 1.76 14.22 -12.74
C LEU A 85 2.41 13.05 -13.47
N LEU A 86 3.54 13.26 -14.13
CA LEU A 86 4.30 12.18 -14.75
C LEU A 86 4.73 11.15 -13.71
N PHE A 87 5.19 11.59 -12.53
CA PHE A 87 5.48 10.70 -11.42
C PHE A 87 4.26 9.86 -11.00
N VAL A 88 3.11 10.50 -10.79
CA VAL A 88 1.85 9.82 -10.45
C VAL A 88 1.50 8.76 -11.51
N ALA A 89 1.57 9.13 -12.79
CA ALA A 89 1.24 8.23 -13.89
C ALA A 89 2.13 6.98 -13.89
N ILE A 90 3.45 7.16 -13.72
CA ILE A 90 4.44 6.08 -13.72
C ILE A 90 4.21 5.14 -12.53
N TRP A 91 4.04 5.68 -11.32
CA TRP A 91 3.92 4.84 -10.12
C TRP A 91 2.56 4.18 -9.96
N ALA A 92 1.48 4.86 -10.34
CA ALA A 92 0.16 4.23 -10.39
C ALA A 92 0.15 3.09 -11.42
N PHE A 93 0.78 3.29 -12.58
CA PHE A 93 0.90 2.27 -13.62
C PHE A 93 1.70 1.07 -13.10
N ALA A 94 2.89 1.34 -12.55
CA ALA A 94 3.78 0.29 -12.05
C ALA A 94 3.13 -0.53 -10.93
N SER A 95 2.50 0.14 -9.96
CA SER A 95 1.80 -0.53 -8.85
C SER A 95 0.68 -1.43 -9.37
N ASN A 96 -0.18 -0.89 -10.25
CA ASN A 96 -1.31 -1.62 -10.78
C ASN A 96 -0.90 -2.80 -11.67
N TYR A 97 0.11 -2.60 -12.52
CA TYR A 97 0.63 -3.65 -13.37
C TYR A 97 1.24 -4.79 -12.52
N LEU A 98 2.06 -4.44 -11.53
CA LEU A 98 2.70 -5.42 -10.65
C LEU A 98 1.68 -6.22 -9.83
N GLN A 99 0.67 -5.57 -9.24
CA GLN A 99 -0.32 -6.31 -8.45
C GLN A 99 -1.18 -7.26 -9.30
N ILE A 100 -1.54 -6.88 -10.54
CA ILE A 100 -2.21 -7.79 -11.49
C ILE A 100 -1.33 -9.02 -11.77
N GLU A 101 -0.06 -8.80 -12.09
CA GLU A 101 0.87 -9.88 -12.41
C GLU A 101 1.14 -10.79 -11.20
N ILE A 102 1.24 -10.22 -9.99
CA ILE A 102 1.42 -10.98 -8.75
C ILE A 102 0.18 -11.82 -8.45
N ILE A 103 -1.03 -11.26 -8.56
CA ILE A 103 -2.28 -12.01 -8.37
C ILE A 103 -2.36 -13.15 -9.39
N ASN A 104 -2.06 -12.89 -10.66
CA ASN A 104 -2.11 -13.93 -11.70
C ASN A 104 -1.11 -15.06 -11.40
N LYS A 105 0.12 -14.73 -11.02
CA LYS A 105 1.16 -15.73 -10.73
C LYS A 105 0.89 -16.54 -9.47
N LEU A 106 0.42 -15.89 -8.39
CA LEU A 106 0.23 -16.55 -7.10
C LEU A 106 -1.11 -17.28 -6.97
N SER A 107 -2.07 -17.09 -7.90
CA SER A 107 -3.36 -17.79 -7.90
C SER A 107 -3.35 -19.15 -8.64
N HIS A 108 -2.21 -19.58 -9.21
CA HIS A 108 -1.96 -20.89 -9.84
C HIS A 108 -2.84 -21.28 -11.05
N LYS A 109 -3.84 -20.48 -11.44
CA LYS A 109 -4.62 -20.66 -12.67
C LYS A 109 -4.68 -19.32 -13.41
N ASP A 110 -4.34 -19.35 -14.71
CA ASP A 110 -4.45 -18.21 -15.64
C ASP A 110 -5.93 -17.83 -15.87
N ASN A 111 -6.59 -17.29 -14.83
CA ASN A 111 -7.79 -16.51 -15.01
C ASN A 111 -7.37 -15.04 -15.11
N GLY A 112 -6.86 -14.68 -16.28
CA GLY A 112 -6.37 -13.33 -16.55
C GLY A 112 -7.40 -12.26 -16.21
N TRP A 113 -8.70 -12.50 -16.42
CA TRP A 113 -9.74 -11.52 -16.08
C TRP A 113 -9.93 -11.30 -14.59
N TYR A 114 -9.89 -12.36 -13.77
CA TYR A 114 -9.98 -12.21 -12.33
C TYR A 114 -8.80 -11.38 -11.80
N ALA A 115 -7.57 -11.69 -12.22
CA ALA A 115 -6.38 -10.93 -11.83
C ALA A 115 -6.43 -9.48 -12.33
N LEU A 116 -6.92 -9.24 -13.55
CA LEU A 116 -7.08 -7.90 -14.11
C LEU A 116 -8.06 -7.05 -13.29
N LEU A 117 -9.25 -7.58 -13.01
CA LEU A 117 -10.31 -6.84 -12.32
C LEU A 117 -9.96 -6.64 -10.85
N THR A 118 -9.58 -7.71 -10.14
CA THR A 118 -9.27 -7.61 -8.72
C THR A 118 -7.97 -6.86 -8.46
N GLY A 119 -6.97 -7.06 -9.32
CA GLY A 119 -5.77 -6.24 -9.34
C GLY A 119 -6.14 -4.78 -9.52
N SER A 120 -6.91 -4.41 -10.53
CA SER A 120 -7.25 -2.99 -10.75
C SER A 120 -8.07 -2.37 -9.61
N ALA A 121 -9.03 -3.12 -9.07
CA ALA A 121 -9.85 -2.69 -7.93
C ALA A 121 -9.04 -2.51 -6.63
N LEU A 122 -7.95 -3.26 -6.45
CA LEU A 122 -7.08 -3.15 -5.28
C LEU A 122 -6.44 -1.74 -5.14
N SER A 123 -6.33 -1.01 -6.26
CA SER A 123 -5.86 0.38 -6.30
C SER A 123 -6.80 1.38 -5.63
N PHE A 124 -7.99 0.96 -5.21
CA PHE A 124 -9.06 1.83 -4.70
C PHE A 124 -9.75 1.28 -3.44
N VAL A 125 -9.10 0.40 -2.67
CA VAL A 125 -9.73 -0.16 -1.46
C VAL A 125 -9.85 0.90 -0.36
N TRP A 126 -11.08 1.09 0.12
CA TRP A 126 -11.48 2.03 1.17
C TRP A 126 -12.30 1.33 2.25
N PRO A 127 -12.28 1.77 3.52
CA PRO A 127 -13.12 1.22 4.59
C PRO A 127 -14.62 1.30 4.25
N ILE A 128 -15.37 0.26 4.65
CA ILE A 128 -16.84 0.25 4.53
C ILE A 128 -17.42 1.13 5.63
N SER A 129 -18.33 2.04 5.29
CA SER A 129 -18.98 2.90 6.27
C SER A 129 -20.35 3.36 5.79
N PHE A 130 -21.30 3.49 6.72
CA PHE A 130 -22.59 4.12 6.42
C PHE A 130 -22.46 5.63 6.19
N HIS A 131 -21.36 6.26 6.60
CA HIS A 131 -21.01 7.62 6.20
C HIS A 131 -20.90 7.79 4.68
N ALA A 132 -20.77 6.68 3.93
CA ALA A 132 -20.91 6.69 2.48
C ALA A 132 -22.28 7.21 2.00
N PHE A 133 -23.30 7.24 2.87
CA PHE A 133 -24.66 7.74 2.59
C PHE A 133 -24.88 9.20 3.03
N ASP A 134 -23.90 9.82 3.69
CA ASP A 134 -24.00 11.22 4.16
C ASP A 134 -24.08 12.23 3.01
N TRP A 135 -23.89 11.79 1.76
CA TRP A 135 -24.17 12.60 0.57
C TRP A 135 -25.62 13.09 0.52
N MET A 136 -26.56 12.35 1.14
CA MET A 136 -27.95 12.78 1.28
C MET A 136 -28.11 13.99 2.23
N SER A 137 -27.13 14.22 3.12
CA SER A 137 -27.10 15.30 4.10
C SER A 137 -26.30 16.52 3.61
N GLY A 138 -25.89 16.53 2.34
CA GLY A 138 -25.11 17.60 1.72
C GLY A 138 -23.64 17.24 1.45
N GLU A 139 -23.08 17.85 0.41
CA GLU A 139 -21.76 17.55 -0.13
C GLU A 139 -20.61 17.84 0.85
N THR A 140 -20.69 18.95 1.58
CA THR A 140 -19.69 19.31 2.60
C THR A 140 -19.69 18.28 3.73
N THR A 141 -20.86 17.90 4.22
CA THR A 141 -21.04 16.88 5.26
C THR A 141 -20.44 15.54 4.83
N TYR A 142 -20.75 15.11 3.61
CA TYR A 142 -20.22 13.87 3.04
C TYR A 142 -18.70 13.82 2.99
N TRP A 143 -18.06 14.88 2.49
CA TRP A 143 -16.60 14.92 2.37
C TRP A 143 -15.91 14.85 3.73
N TRP A 144 -16.40 15.62 4.72
CA TRP A 144 -15.86 15.59 6.07
C TRP A 144 -16.07 14.23 6.75
N SER A 145 -17.25 13.63 6.61
CA SER A 145 -17.53 12.31 7.17
C SER A 145 -16.60 11.23 6.58
N MET A 146 -16.43 11.20 5.25
CA MET A 146 -15.58 10.21 4.63
C MET A 146 -14.08 10.43 4.88
N LEU A 147 -13.65 11.69 5.02
CA LEU A 147 -12.30 12.02 5.48
C LEU A 147 -12.06 11.53 6.91
N ASN A 148 -13.00 11.75 7.83
CA ASN A 148 -12.92 11.26 9.20
C ASN A 148 -12.86 9.73 9.24
N VAL A 149 -13.68 9.04 8.42
CA VAL A 149 -13.61 7.58 8.28
C VAL A 149 -12.21 7.13 7.85
N TYR A 150 -11.58 7.83 6.91
CA TYR A 150 -10.21 7.52 6.50
C TYR A 150 -9.18 7.80 7.59
N LEU A 151 -9.26 8.94 8.27
CA LEU A 151 -8.30 9.31 9.32
C LEU A 151 -8.40 8.39 10.55
N THR A 152 -9.54 7.73 10.72
CA THR A 152 -9.77 6.79 11.83
C THR A 152 -9.57 5.34 11.44
N SER A 153 -9.84 4.92 10.19
CA SER A 153 -9.74 3.52 9.72
C SER A 153 -8.64 3.23 8.72
N GLY A 154 -7.95 4.25 8.23
CA GLY A 154 -7.00 4.13 7.15
C GLY A 154 -7.64 3.76 5.80
N ALA A 155 -6.81 3.63 4.77
CA ALA A 155 -7.19 3.08 3.48
C ALA A 155 -5.95 2.53 2.76
N SER A 156 -6.16 1.52 1.91
CA SER A 156 -5.08 0.91 1.13
C SER A 156 -4.53 1.88 0.05
N ALA A 157 -5.37 2.83 -0.37
CA ALA A 157 -5.12 3.80 -1.41
C ALA A 157 -5.42 5.22 -0.91
N PRO A 158 -4.53 5.84 -0.11
CA PRO A 158 -4.70 7.21 0.32
C PRO A 158 -4.63 8.13 -0.91
N TYR A 159 -5.68 8.91 -1.13
CA TYR A 159 -5.84 9.74 -2.34
C TYR A 159 -4.90 10.95 -2.38
N HIS A 160 -4.18 11.29 -1.30
CA HIS A 160 -3.43 12.54 -1.18
C HIS A 160 -1.92 12.38 -0.92
N ASN A 161 -1.41 11.15 -0.84
CA ASN A 161 -0.03 10.89 -0.41
C ASN A 161 0.85 10.27 -1.51
N LEU A 162 1.69 11.12 -2.14
CA LEU A 162 2.59 10.73 -3.23
C LEU A 162 3.76 9.84 -2.79
N THR A 163 4.32 10.06 -1.60
CA THR A 163 5.45 9.24 -1.09
C THR A 163 4.97 7.83 -0.74
N TYR A 164 3.73 7.69 -0.27
CA TYR A 164 3.09 6.38 -0.11
C TYR A 164 2.89 5.66 -1.45
N LEU A 165 2.40 6.36 -2.47
CA LEU A 165 2.31 5.82 -3.84
C LEU A 165 3.70 5.41 -4.36
N CYS A 166 4.75 6.15 -4.02
CA CYS A 166 6.14 5.85 -4.36
C CYS A 166 6.59 4.47 -3.87
N ALA A 167 6.20 4.10 -2.65
CA ALA A 167 6.67 2.89 -1.97
C ALA A 167 5.97 1.59 -2.45
N LYS A 168 4.72 1.68 -2.92
CA LYS A 168 3.89 0.52 -3.31
C LYS A 168 4.56 -0.47 -4.28
N PRO A 169 5.12 -0.07 -5.43
CA PRO A 169 5.69 -1.02 -6.39
C PRO A 169 6.89 -1.76 -5.79
N PHE A 170 7.65 -1.10 -4.93
CA PHE A 170 8.77 -1.74 -4.24
C PHE A 170 8.30 -2.74 -3.19
N ALA A 171 7.28 -2.41 -2.40
CA ALA A 171 6.66 -3.35 -1.46
C ALA A 171 6.15 -4.62 -2.16
N LEU A 172 5.48 -4.48 -3.30
CA LEU A 172 5.02 -5.60 -4.13
C LEU A 172 6.18 -6.47 -4.62
N LEU A 173 7.25 -5.86 -5.13
CA LEU A 173 8.44 -6.58 -5.60
C LEU A 173 9.16 -7.30 -4.46
N THR A 174 9.26 -6.66 -3.28
CA THR A 174 9.83 -7.27 -2.08
C THR A 174 9.05 -8.52 -1.70
N ILE A 175 7.72 -8.42 -1.57
CA ILE A 175 6.86 -9.55 -1.21
C ILE A 175 6.98 -10.68 -2.23
N TYR A 176 6.90 -10.35 -3.52
CA TYR A 176 6.99 -11.36 -4.57
C TYR A 176 8.34 -12.07 -4.58
N ALA A 177 9.44 -11.34 -4.45
CA ALA A 177 10.78 -11.92 -4.41
C ALA A 177 11.01 -12.73 -3.12
N PHE A 178 10.52 -12.26 -1.98
CA PHE A 178 10.57 -12.96 -0.70
C PHE A 178 9.88 -14.33 -0.80
N LEU A 179 8.64 -14.37 -1.28
CA LEU A 179 7.91 -15.62 -1.50
C LEU A 179 8.61 -16.53 -2.53
N SER A 180 9.13 -15.95 -3.62
CA SER A 180 9.83 -16.71 -4.65
C SER A 180 11.12 -17.37 -4.14
N ILE A 181 11.83 -16.76 -3.18
CA ILE A 181 13.00 -17.37 -2.54
C ILE A 181 12.57 -18.53 -1.64
N LEU A 182 11.52 -18.34 -0.84
CA LEU A 182 11.01 -19.38 0.06
C LEU A 182 10.52 -20.61 -0.71
N ASP A 183 9.78 -20.39 -1.80
CA ASP A 183 9.22 -21.45 -2.65
C ASP A 183 10.29 -22.15 -3.53
N SER A 184 11.49 -21.59 -3.67
CA SER A 184 12.55 -22.19 -4.48
C SER A 184 13.19 -23.41 -3.79
N ASN A 185 13.79 -24.33 -4.55
CA ASN A 185 14.62 -25.38 -3.93
C ASN A 185 15.88 -24.75 -3.31
N GLU A 186 16.33 -25.23 -2.15
CA GLU A 186 17.46 -24.65 -1.40
C GLU A 186 18.76 -24.52 -2.22
N ASP A 187 19.04 -25.50 -3.09
CA ASP A 187 20.21 -25.48 -3.97
C ASP A 187 20.01 -24.65 -5.26
N LYS A 188 18.81 -24.12 -5.49
CA LYS A 188 18.42 -23.42 -6.72
C LYS A 188 17.83 -22.04 -6.48
N VAL A 189 18.13 -21.41 -5.33
CA VAL A 189 17.72 -20.04 -5.05
C VAL A 189 18.28 -19.13 -6.14
N SER A 190 17.39 -18.48 -6.88
CA SER A 190 17.80 -17.63 -7.99
C SER A 190 18.40 -16.31 -7.47
N ILE A 191 19.65 -16.02 -7.86
CA ILE A 191 20.30 -14.74 -7.53
C ILE A 191 19.48 -13.53 -7.97
N ARG A 192 18.70 -13.68 -9.05
CA ARG A 192 17.76 -12.65 -9.52
C ARG A 192 16.79 -12.24 -8.41
N PHE A 193 16.18 -13.19 -7.70
CA PHE A 193 15.23 -12.88 -6.64
C PHE A 193 15.91 -12.34 -5.38
N ILE A 194 17.14 -12.78 -5.09
CA ILE A 194 17.95 -12.20 -4.01
C ILE A 194 18.21 -10.72 -4.25
N VAL A 195 18.65 -10.37 -5.47
CA VAL A 195 18.91 -8.98 -5.87
C VAL A 195 17.62 -8.16 -5.87
N ILE A 196 16.53 -8.69 -6.44
CA ILE A 196 15.23 -8.00 -6.43
C ILE A 196 14.78 -7.74 -4.99
N LEU A 197 14.89 -8.72 -4.09
CA LEU A 197 14.50 -8.56 -2.69
C LEU A 197 15.32 -7.46 -2.00
N ALA A 198 16.65 -7.53 -2.08
CA ALA A 198 17.53 -6.55 -1.43
C ALA A 198 17.31 -5.12 -1.97
N VAL A 199 17.27 -4.97 -3.31
CA VAL A 199 17.12 -3.65 -3.95
C VAL A 199 15.73 -3.09 -3.73
N SER A 200 14.67 -3.90 -3.91
CA SER A 200 13.30 -3.41 -3.68
C SER A 200 13.05 -3.04 -2.23
N LEU A 201 13.58 -3.80 -1.27
CA LEU A 201 13.45 -3.46 0.14
C LEU A 201 14.17 -2.14 0.46
N LEU A 202 15.40 -1.95 -0.02
CA LEU A 202 16.12 -0.67 0.13
C LEU A 202 15.36 0.50 -0.52
N LEU A 203 14.90 0.34 -1.76
CA LEU A 203 14.12 1.35 -2.47
C LEU A 203 12.79 1.65 -1.77
N SER A 204 12.17 0.67 -1.12
CA SER A 204 10.95 0.89 -0.36
C SER A 204 11.19 1.84 0.82
N VAL A 205 12.31 1.68 1.55
CA VAL A 205 12.67 2.56 2.67
C VAL A 205 13.04 3.94 2.17
N LEU A 206 13.82 4.02 1.07
CA LEU A 206 14.17 5.28 0.43
C LEU A 206 12.95 6.03 -0.14
N ALA A 207 11.88 5.32 -0.49
CA ALA A 207 10.61 5.90 -0.92
C ALA A 207 9.77 6.40 0.27
N LYS A 208 9.53 5.50 1.24
CA LYS A 208 8.87 5.77 2.53
C LYS A 208 9.03 4.55 3.46
N PRO A 209 9.54 4.70 4.69
CA PRO A 209 9.87 3.56 5.57
C PRO A 209 8.65 2.72 6.04
N CYS A 210 7.43 3.21 5.84
CA CYS A 210 6.18 2.59 6.30
C CYS A 210 6.03 1.09 5.99
N PHE A 211 6.44 0.63 4.80
CA PHE A 211 6.38 -0.79 4.46
C PHE A 211 7.36 -1.60 5.30
N TYR A 212 8.60 -1.12 5.44
CA TYR A 212 9.66 -1.82 6.18
C TYR A 212 9.31 -1.94 7.67
N GLN A 213 8.71 -0.91 8.27
CA GLN A 213 8.33 -0.90 9.69
C GLN A 213 7.42 -2.08 10.05
N CYS A 214 6.45 -2.41 9.18
CA CYS A 214 5.58 -3.56 9.39
C CYS A 214 6.16 -4.87 8.84
N PHE A 215 6.77 -4.83 7.65
CA PHE A 215 7.23 -6.03 6.96
C PHE A 215 8.48 -6.64 7.59
N ALA A 216 9.42 -5.83 8.10
CA ALA A 216 10.65 -6.35 8.65
C ALA A 216 10.42 -7.31 9.84
N PRO A 217 9.70 -6.91 10.90
CA PRO A 217 9.42 -7.82 12.01
C PRO A 217 8.50 -8.98 11.61
N ALA A 218 7.50 -8.74 10.75
CA ALA A 218 6.61 -9.79 10.24
C ALA A 218 7.36 -10.85 9.43
N GLY A 219 8.22 -10.42 8.52
CA GLY A 219 9.06 -11.26 7.68
C GLY A 219 10.05 -12.07 8.51
N THR A 220 10.67 -11.47 9.52
CA THR A 220 11.55 -12.19 10.46
C THR A 220 10.80 -13.30 11.19
N ILE A 221 9.64 -13.00 11.80
CA ILE A 221 8.84 -14.03 12.50
C ILE A 221 8.37 -15.12 11.52
N PHE A 222 7.98 -14.73 10.31
CA PHE A 222 7.57 -15.67 9.27
C PHE A 222 8.71 -16.62 8.88
N VAL A 223 9.92 -16.09 8.66
CA VAL A 223 11.12 -16.89 8.32
C VAL A 223 11.53 -17.79 9.48
N VAL A 224 11.49 -17.31 10.73
CA VAL A 224 11.75 -18.15 11.92
C VAL A 224 10.74 -19.30 11.99
N GLY A 225 9.46 -19.00 11.80
CA GLY A 225 8.42 -20.03 11.76
C GLY A 225 8.61 -21.03 10.60
N TYR A 226 9.02 -20.55 9.43
CA TYR A 226 9.36 -21.37 8.27
C TYR A 226 10.55 -22.30 8.56
N PHE A 227 11.61 -21.77 9.16
CA PHE A 227 12.81 -22.52 9.56
C PHE A 227 12.49 -23.65 10.55
N ILE A 228 11.70 -23.34 11.59
CA ILE A 228 11.28 -24.32 12.61
C ILE A 228 10.42 -25.42 11.95
N LYS A 229 9.44 -25.06 11.11
CA LYS A 229 8.60 -26.03 10.40
C LYS A 229 9.39 -26.92 9.45
N GLY A 230 10.43 -26.37 8.81
CA GLY A 230 11.37 -27.11 7.96
C GLY A 230 12.34 -28.02 8.72
N LYS A 231 12.17 -28.21 10.04
CA LYS A 231 13.07 -28.97 10.91
C LYS A 231 14.52 -28.49 10.79
N CYS A 232 14.70 -27.17 10.70
CA CYS A 232 16.00 -26.50 10.59
C CYS A 232 16.81 -26.80 9.33
N LYS A 233 16.23 -27.47 8.32
CA LYS A 233 16.94 -27.80 7.08
C LYS A 233 17.16 -26.60 6.18
N GLU A 234 16.32 -25.57 6.31
CA GLU A 234 16.28 -24.42 5.40
C GLU A 234 17.18 -23.24 5.84
N LEU A 235 18.23 -23.50 6.62
CA LEU A 235 19.05 -22.46 7.24
C LEU A 235 19.65 -21.51 6.19
N LYS A 236 20.13 -22.06 5.07
CA LYS A 236 20.79 -21.29 4.01
C LYS A 236 19.84 -20.27 3.40
N LYS A 237 18.59 -20.65 3.11
CA LYS A 237 17.57 -19.70 2.62
C LYS A 237 17.29 -18.59 3.63
N CYS A 238 17.19 -18.95 4.91
CA CYS A 238 16.93 -17.98 5.98
C CYS A 238 18.06 -16.96 6.09
N LEU A 239 19.32 -17.41 6.01
CA LEU A 239 20.50 -16.53 6.00
C LEU A 239 20.56 -15.66 4.75
N ILE A 240 20.22 -16.19 3.58
CA ILE A 240 20.12 -15.41 2.33
C ILE A 240 19.08 -14.29 2.50
N ILE A 241 17.89 -14.61 2.99
CA ILE A 241 16.84 -13.61 3.23
C ILE A 241 17.32 -12.56 4.24
N ALA A 242 17.92 -12.98 5.36
CA ALA A 242 18.47 -12.06 6.35
C ALA A 242 19.52 -11.11 5.74
N ALA A 243 20.42 -11.63 4.90
CA ALA A 243 21.43 -10.82 4.21
C ALA A 243 20.81 -9.77 3.28
N THR A 244 19.66 -10.07 2.64
CA THR A 244 18.97 -9.08 1.78
C THR A 244 18.36 -7.91 2.56
N PHE A 245 18.15 -8.04 3.87
CA PHE A 245 17.62 -6.95 4.70
C PHE A 245 18.68 -5.94 5.08
N VAL A 246 19.96 -6.35 5.14
CA VAL A 246 21.07 -5.55 5.64
C VAL A 246 21.16 -4.15 5.00
N PRO A 247 21.07 -3.97 3.67
CA PRO A 247 21.15 -2.63 3.07
C PRO A 247 20.03 -1.69 3.54
N ALA A 248 18.80 -2.21 3.61
CA ALA A 248 17.65 -1.44 4.08
C ALA A 248 17.78 -1.12 5.58
N THR A 249 18.19 -2.09 6.40
CA THR A 249 18.41 -1.89 7.84
C THR A 249 19.47 -0.83 8.11
N ILE A 250 20.61 -0.86 7.40
CA ILE A 250 21.65 0.16 7.52
C ILE A 250 21.09 1.54 7.22
N TRP A 251 20.32 1.67 6.13
CA TRP A 251 19.68 2.95 5.79
C TRP A 251 18.69 3.40 6.86
N VAL A 252 17.83 2.51 7.37
CA VAL A 252 16.88 2.83 8.45
C VAL A 252 17.64 3.37 9.67
N LEU A 253 18.65 2.65 10.15
CA LEU A 253 19.45 3.06 11.31
C LEU A 253 20.14 4.41 11.07
N PHE A 254 20.70 4.63 9.89
CA PHE A 254 21.27 5.92 9.51
C PHE A 254 20.21 7.02 9.49
N SER A 255 19.04 6.77 8.90
CA SER A 255 17.94 7.74 8.80
C SER A 255 17.35 8.14 10.16
N MET A 256 17.42 7.25 11.16
CA MET A 256 17.01 7.57 12.53
C MET A 256 17.90 8.65 13.16
N THR A 257 19.15 8.81 12.71
CA THR A 257 20.00 9.93 13.15
C THR A 257 19.58 11.29 12.55
N MET A 258 18.76 11.27 11.49
CA MET A 258 18.23 12.45 10.82
C MET A 258 16.87 12.89 11.36
N LYS A 259 16.01 11.94 11.77
CA LYS A 259 14.74 12.24 12.45
C LYS A 259 15.02 12.58 13.92
N VAL A 260 14.78 13.85 14.28
CA VAL A 260 15.04 14.40 15.63
C VAL A 260 13.88 14.09 16.60
N GLN A 261 12.78 13.48 16.14
CA GLN A 261 11.59 13.28 16.96
C GLN A 261 11.55 11.90 17.65
N PRO A 262 11.25 11.85 18.96
CA PRO A 262 11.08 10.59 19.67
C PRO A 262 9.77 9.90 19.27
N ILE A 263 9.81 8.57 19.20
CA ILE A 263 8.61 7.73 19.15
C ILE A 263 8.13 7.55 20.59
N ALA A 264 6.85 7.79 20.86
CA ALA A 264 6.24 7.53 22.15
C ALA A 264 5.27 6.36 22.08
N PHE A 265 5.18 5.62 23.18
CA PHE A 265 4.14 4.64 23.41
C PHE A 265 2.90 5.35 23.97
N SER A 266 1.84 5.44 23.17
CA SER A 266 0.56 6.04 23.56
C SER A 266 -0.60 5.24 22.97
N PRO A 267 -1.12 4.24 23.72
CA PRO A 267 -2.19 3.38 23.25
C PRO A 267 -3.43 4.16 22.81
N PHE A 268 -3.89 3.86 21.60
CA PHE A 268 -5.07 4.36 20.90
C PHE A 268 -5.10 5.85 20.59
N GLU A 269 -4.15 6.66 21.08
CA GLU A 269 -4.17 8.11 20.88
C GLU A 269 -4.21 8.50 19.40
N GLY A 270 -3.40 7.84 18.56
CA GLY A 270 -3.36 8.11 17.12
C GLY A 270 -4.68 7.83 16.39
N ILE A 271 -5.41 6.79 16.80
CA ILE A 271 -6.74 6.45 16.23
C ILE A 271 -7.81 7.39 16.79
N MET A 272 -7.74 7.69 18.09
CA MET A 272 -8.73 8.47 18.80
C MET A 272 -8.70 9.95 18.45
N MET A 273 -7.56 10.48 17.98
CA MET A 273 -7.41 11.88 17.60
C MET A 273 -8.45 12.37 16.59
N ASN A 274 -8.86 11.52 15.64
CA ASN A 274 -9.85 11.85 14.61
C ASN A 274 -11.19 11.12 14.81
N ASN A 275 -11.38 10.45 15.94
CA ASN A 275 -12.59 9.67 16.24
C ASN A 275 -13.70 10.56 16.81
N SER A 276 -14.27 11.41 15.95
CA SER A 276 -15.31 12.37 16.31
C SER A 276 -16.68 11.74 16.56
N ASP A 277 -16.92 10.54 16.03
CA ASP A 277 -18.20 9.82 16.14
C ASP A 277 -18.24 8.83 17.32
N GLY A 278 -17.15 8.69 18.08
CA GLY A 278 -17.05 7.79 19.23
C GLY A 278 -17.06 6.31 18.86
N THR A 279 -16.75 5.96 17.60
CA THR A 279 -16.73 4.56 17.15
C THR A 279 -15.69 3.74 17.92
N SER A 280 -16.02 2.52 18.33
CA SER A 280 -15.06 1.66 19.01
C SER A 280 -13.90 1.25 18.07
N VAL A 281 -12.69 1.12 18.62
CA VAL A 281 -11.49 0.72 17.87
C VAL A 281 -11.69 -0.60 17.12
N ILE A 282 -12.46 -1.54 17.69
CA ILE A 282 -12.76 -2.83 17.05
C ILE A 282 -13.58 -2.63 15.77
N VAL A 283 -14.60 -1.75 15.79
CA VAL A 283 -15.41 -1.44 14.61
C VAL A 283 -14.58 -0.68 13.57
N ILE A 284 -13.75 0.27 14.02
CA ILE A 284 -12.81 1.01 13.17
C ILE A 284 -11.88 0.07 12.40
N LEU A 285 -11.27 -0.90 13.07
CA LEU A 285 -10.39 -1.88 12.44
C LEU A 285 -11.20 -2.86 11.58
N GLY A 286 -12.34 -3.34 12.08
CA GLY A 286 -13.20 -4.31 11.38
C GLY A 286 -13.73 -3.78 10.05
N ARG A 287 -14.14 -2.50 10.00
CA ARG A 287 -14.69 -1.88 8.79
C ARG A 287 -13.62 -1.63 7.71
N ALA A 288 -12.35 -1.52 8.10
CA ALA A 288 -11.23 -1.41 7.16
C ALA A 288 -10.92 -2.73 6.45
N ILE A 289 -11.16 -3.87 7.11
CA ILE A 289 -10.78 -5.21 6.63
C ILE A 289 -11.95 -6.19 6.53
N ALA A 290 -13.19 -5.72 6.37
CA ALA A 290 -14.39 -6.55 6.36
C ALA A 290 -14.35 -7.71 5.34
N TYR A 291 -13.87 -7.43 4.12
CA TYR A 291 -13.61 -8.46 3.11
C TYR A 291 -12.62 -9.53 3.60
N VAL A 292 -11.54 -9.11 4.24
CA VAL A 292 -10.50 -10.01 4.75
C VAL A 292 -11.01 -10.88 5.88
N LEU A 293 -11.80 -10.32 6.81
CA LEU A 293 -12.46 -11.06 7.88
C LEU A 293 -13.37 -12.15 7.31
N PHE A 294 -14.20 -11.82 6.32
CA PHE A 294 -15.09 -12.78 5.67
C PHE A 294 -14.33 -13.95 5.05
N VAL A 295 -13.30 -13.66 4.24
CA VAL A 295 -12.48 -14.71 3.61
C VAL A 295 -11.70 -15.50 4.66
N GLY A 296 -11.18 -14.83 5.71
CA GLY A 296 -10.51 -15.46 6.85
C GLY A 296 -11.39 -16.50 7.55
N VAL A 297 -12.64 -16.14 7.87
CA VAL A 297 -13.63 -17.07 8.41
C VAL A 297 -13.88 -18.23 7.46
N CYS A 298 -14.03 -17.97 6.16
CA CYS A 298 -14.18 -19.01 5.16
C CYS A 298 -12.98 -19.96 5.12
N LEU A 299 -11.74 -19.46 5.24
CA LEU A 299 -10.52 -20.29 5.29
C LEU A 299 -10.53 -21.21 6.52
N VAL A 300 -10.90 -20.68 7.69
CA VAL A 300 -10.98 -21.44 8.94
C VAL A 300 -12.04 -22.53 8.87
N ILE A 301 -13.27 -22.18 8.45
CA ILE A 301 -14.38 -23.15 8.31
C ILE A 301 -13.99 -24.28 7.35
N ASN A 302 -13.34 -23.93 6.23
CA ASN A 302 -12.91 -24.91 5.24
C ASN A 302 -11.59 -25.62 5.57
N LYS A 303 -10.99 -25.33 6.75
CA LYS A 303 -9.69 -25.84 7.21
C LYS A 303 -8.57 -25.67 6.18
N TYR A 304 -8.65 -24.61 5.37
CA TYR A 304 -7.65 -24.32 4.33
C TYR A 304 -6.59 -23.38 4.89
N LYS A 305 -5.32 -23.81 4.83
CA LYS A 305 -4.18 -23.03 5.31
C LYS A 305 -3.42 -22.48 4.10
N ASP A 306 -3.39 -21.17 3.97
CA ASP A 306 -2.59 -20.48 2.97
C ASP A 306 -1.43 -19.73 3.65
N SER A 307 -0.19 -20.08 3.31
CA SER A 307 1.00 -19.47 3.91
C SER A 307 1.12 -17.98 3.60
N ASN A 308 0.63 -17.52 2.45
CA ASN A 308 0.65 -16.11 2.07
C ASN A 308 -0.32 -15.31 2.94
N MET A 309 -1.46 -15.91 3.32
CA MET A 309 -2.37 -15.31 4.31
C MET A 309 -1.75 -15.18 5.69
N ILE A 310 -0.91 -16.13 6.11
CA ILE A 310 -0.19 -16.03 7.39
C ILE A 310 0.80 -14.86 7.35
N LEU A 311 1.56 -14.70 6.26
CA LEU A 311 2.45 -13.54 6.08
C LEU A 311 1.65 -12.23 6.08
N GLY A 312 0.54 -12.18 5.33
CA GLY A 312 -0.36 -11.03 5.29
C GLY A 312 -0.91 -10.65 6.67
N LEU A 313 -1.34 -11.65 7.44
CA LEU A 313 -1.81 -11.45 8.82
C LEU A 313 -0.70 -10.91 9.72
N LEU A 314 0.52 -11.44 9.66
CA LEU A 314 1.64 -10.93 10.45
C LEU A 314 1.95 -9.47 10.10
N VAL A 315 2.05 -9.14 8.82
CA VAL A 315 2.30 -7.77 8.37
C VAL A 315 1.18 -6.83 8.85
N TYR A 316 -0.08 -7.26 8.75
CA TYR A 316 -1.24 -6.53 9.26
C TYR A 316 -1.17 -6.31 10.77
N LEU A 317 -0.86 -7.35 11.56
CA LEU A 317 -0.76 -7.24 13.01
C LEU A 317 0.33 -6.24 13.43
N PHE A 318 1.50 -6.24 12.79
CA PHE A 318 2.52 -5.24 13.06
C PHE A 318 2.08 -3.83 12.68
N GLY A 319 1.38 -3.65 11.55
CA GLY A 319 0.79 -2.37 11.18
C GLY A 319 -0.26 -1.87 12.18
N VAL A 320 -1.13 -2.76 12.67
CA VAL A 320 -2.10 -2.44 13.73
C VAL A 320 -1.39 -2.05 15.02
N ILE A 321 -0.40 -2.82 15.46
CA ILE A 321 0.37 -2.53 16.68
C ILE A 321 1.06 -1.17 16.55
N GLU A 322 1.75 -0.92 15.44
CA GLU A 322 2.44 0.34 15.18
C GLU A 322 1.48 1.53 15.29
N TRP A 323 0.35 1.48 14.58
CA TRP A 323 -0.61 2.59 14.58
C TRP A 323 -1.39 2.75 15.89
N THR A 324 -1.77 1.64 16.52
CA THR A 324 -2.54 1.68 17.77
C THR A 324 -1.67 2.04 18.97
N MET A 325 -0.39 1.68 18.99
CA MET A 325 0.44 1.81 20.20
C MET A 325 1.44 2.96 20.13
N LEU A 326 1.84 3.40 18.93
CA LEU A 326 2.92 4.37 18.76
C LEU A 326 2.41 5.68 18.16
N ILE A 327 3.06 6.78 18.54
CA ILE A 327 2.85 8.11 17.97
C ILE A 327 4.18 8.87 17.87
N PHE A 328 4.22 9.91 17.03
CA PHE A 328 5.19 11.01 17.17
C PHE A 328 4.52 12.15 17.95
N PRO A 329 4.89 12.40 19.22
CA PRO A 329 4.18 13.36 20.08
C PRO A 329 4.14 14.79 19.54
N LEU A 330 5.14 15.19 18.75
CA LEU A 330 5.27 16.55 18.21
C LEU A 330 4.54 16.71 16.86
N GLU A 331 4.14 15.62 16.22
CA GLU A 331 3.51 15.59 14.90
C GLU A 331 2.29 14.66 14.89
N LYS A 332 1.49 14.67 15.96
CA LYS A 332 0.32 13.78 16.10
C LYS A 332 -0.64 13.85 14.91
N GLY A 333 -0.84 15.05 14.36
CA GLY A 333 -1.71 15.28 13.20
C GLY A 333 -1.18 14.70 11.88
N ALA A 334 0.10 14.38 11.76
CA ALA A 334 0.67 13.75 10.56
C ALA A 334 0.30 12.26 10.45
N LEU A 335 -0.20 11.65 11.54
CA LEU A 335 -0.59 10.24 11.62
C LEU A 335 0.49 9.31 11.03
N ASP A 336 1.76 9.59 11.31
CA ASP A 336 2.90 8.97 10.64
C ASP A 336 2.94 7.44 10.83
N MET A 337 2.40 6.93 11.94
CA MET A 337 2.27 5.49 12.24
C MET A 337 1.14 4.80 11.46
N MET A 338 0.16 5.55 10.94
CA MET A 338 -0.93 5.02 10.12
C MET A 338 -0.44 4.57 8.75
N TRP A 339 0.65 5.12 8.23
CA TRP A 339 1.15 4.76 6.88
C TRP A 339 1.59 3.30 6.79
N GLY A 340 2.21 2.77 7.85
CA GLY A 340 2.56 1.35 7.94
C GLY A 340 1.31 0.48 7.94
N TYR A 341 0.33 0.83 8.78
CA TYR A 341 -0.98 0.21 8.80
C TYR A 341 -1.66 0.18 7.42
N ASN A 342 -1.71 1.30 6.70
CA ASN A 342 -2.31 1.39 5.36
C ASN A 342 -1.65 0.44 4.36
N MET A 343 -0.30 0.35 4.38
CA MET A 343 0.44 -0.58 3.52
C MET A 343 0.17 -2.03 3.91
N SER A 344 0.04 -2.30 5.22
CA SER A 344 -0.28 -3.63 5.73
C SER A 344 -1.68 -4.10 5.31
N VAL A 345 -2.69 -3.21 5.35
CA VAL A 345 -4.04 -3.46 4.85
C VAL A 345 -4.00 -3.77 3.35
N TYR A 346 -3.28 -2.95 2.58
CA TYR A 346 -3.10 -3.16 1.14
C TYR A 346 -2.56 -4.57 0.81
N LEU A 347 -1.49 -5.00 1.48
CA LEU A 347 -0.92 -6.33 1.28
C LEU A 347 -1.84 -7.44 1.81
N PHE A 348 -2.58 -7.19 2.88
CA PHE A 348 -3.52 -8.19 3.40
C PHE A 348 -4.67 -8.43 2.43
N PHE A 349 -5.21 -7.38 1.80
CA PHE A 349 -6.16 -7.50 0.71
C PHE A 349 -5.58 -8.26 -0.50
N LEU A 350 -4.35 -7.95 -0.91
CA LEU A 350 -3.65 -8.68 -1.99
C LEU A 350 -3.64 -10.19 -1.74
N PHE A 351 -3.19 -10.62 -0.56
CA PHE A 351 -3.15 -12.03 -0.21
C PHE A 351 -4.54 -12.65 -0.06
N THR A 352 -5.51 -11.88 0.42
CA THR A 352 -6.89 -12.32 0.55
C THR A 352 -7.54 -12.59 -0.81
N ILE A 353 -7.31 -11.73 -1.81
CA ILE A 353 -7.75 -11.93 -3.20
C ILE A 353 -7.21 -13.24 -3.77
N ILE A 354 -5.92 -13.51 -3.53
CA ILE A 354 -5.26 -14.74 -3.96
C ILE A 354 -5.86 -15.96 -3.24
N ALA A 355 -6.04 -15.89 -1.93
CA ALA A 355 -6.58 -16.97 -1.12
C ALA A 355 -8.05 -17.29 -1.45
N ALA A 356 -8.87 -16.26 -1.66
CA ALA A 356 -10.26 -16.41 -2.09
C ALA A 356 -10.36 -17.17 -3.42
N LYS A 357 -9.47 -16.85 -4.38
CA LYS A 357 -9.43 -17.55 -5.67
C LYS A 357 -8.98 -19.00 -5.53
N LYS A 358 -7.90 -19.27 -4.80
CA LYS A 358 -7.42 -20.64 -4.54
C LYS A 358 -8.49 -21.48 -3.85
N MET A 359 -9.18 -20.92 -2.86
CA MET A 359 -10.26 -21.59 -2.15
C MET A 359 -11.41 -21.93 -3.10
N TYR A 360 -11.84 -21.00 -3.95
CA TYR A 360 -12.86 -21.27 -4.96
C TYR A 360 -12.44 -22.36 -5.94
N ASP A 361 -11.18 -22.37 -6.36
CA ASP A 361 -10.68 -23.39 -7.29
C ASP A 361 -10.63 -24.80 -6.68
N ILE A 362 -10.51 -24.92 -5.35
CA ILE A 362 -10.46 -26.20 -4.65
C ILE A 362 -11.87 -26.66 -4.23
N ARG A 363 -12.69 -25.74 -3.71
CA ARG A 363 -13.99 -26.06 -3.10
C ARG A 363 -15.18 -25.83 -4.03
N HIS A 364 -14.99 -25.11 -5.13
CA HIS A 364 -16.03 -24.75 -6.10
C HIS A 364 -17.30 -24.12 -5.51
N ASN A 365 -17.22 -23.52 -4.32
CA ASN A 365 -18.35 -22.86 -3.67
C ASN A 365 -18.58 -21.47 -4.29
N LYS A 366 -19.51 -21.41 -5.25
CA LYS A 366 -19.86 -20.18 -5.97
C LYS A 366 -20.44 -19.10 -5.06
N LEU A 367 -21.29 -19.46 -4.10
CA LEU A 367 -21.95 -18.48 -3.24
C LEU A 367 -20.93 -17.71 -2.38
N LEU A 368 -20.05 -18.42 -1.70
CA LEU A 368 -19.00 -17.79 -0.87
C LEU A 368 -18.08 -16.91 -1.72
N PHE A 369 -17.73 -17.38 -2.92
CA PHE A 369 -16.88 -16.61 -3.82
C PHE A 369 -17.58 -15.34 -4.33
N VAL A 370 -18.87 -15.40 -4.65
CA VAL A 370 -19.65 -14.22 -5.05
C VAL A 370 -19.74 -13.21 -3.90
N VAL A 371 -20.10 -13.65 -2.69
CA VAL A 371 -20.19 -12.78 -1.52
C VAL A 371 -18.84 -12.12 -1.21
N ALA A 372 -17.74 -12.88 -1.27
CA ALA A 372 -16.40 -12.34 -1.10
C ALA A 372 -16.10 -11.22 -2.11
N ASN A 373 -16.40 -11.45 -3.39
CA ASN A 373 -16.16 -10.46 -4.44
C ASN A 373 -17.08 -9.23 -4.34
N VAL A 374 -18.33 -9.40 -3.88
CA VAL A 374 -19.24 -8.27 -3.62
C VAL A 374 -18.71 -7.39 -2.49
N LEU A 375 -18.23 -7.99 -1.39
CA LEU A 375 -17.61 -7.24 -0.29
C LEU A 375 -16.36 -6.50 -0.75
N PHE A 376 -15.50 -7.17 -1.52
CA PHE A 376 -14.31 -6.53 -2.09
C PHE A 376 -14.67 -5.39 -3.06
N ALA A 377 -15.67 -5.59 -3.91
CA ALA A 377 -16.18 -4.56 -4.81
C ALA A 377 -16.74 -3.36 -4.04
N ALA A 378 -17.44 -3.58 -2.91
CA ALA A 378 -17.92 -2.49 -2.06
C ALA A 378 -16.76 -1.62 -1.53
N HIS A 379 -15.70 -2.24 -1.02
CA HIS A 379 -14.48 -1.52 -0.62
C HIS A 379 -13.87 -0.71 -1.77
N ALA A 380 -13.78 -1.29 -2.97
CA ALA A 380 -13.19 -0.64 -4.13
C ALA A 380 -14.06 0.51 -4.67
N LEU A 381 -15.38 0.33 -4.72
CA LEU A 381 -16.32 1.36 -5.17
C LEU A 381 -16.30 2.57 -4.25
N LEU A 382 -16.24 2.38 -2.93
CA LEU A 382 -16.11 3.48 -1.98
C LEU A 382 -14.83 4.29 -2.22
N GLY A 383 -13.70 3.64 -2.52
CA GLY A 383 -12.48 4.38 -2.84
C GLY A 383 -12.53 5.08 -4.20
N ILE A 384 -13.17 4.50 -5.22
CA ILE A 384 -13.37 5.19 -6.50
C ILE A 384 -14.21 6.46 -6.30
N ILE A 385 -15.27 6.39 -5.49
CA ILE A 385 -16.07 7.57 -5.14
C ILE A 385 -15.18 8.62 -4.46
N MET A 386 -14.35 8.21 -3.49
CA MET A 386 -13.43 9.12 -2.81
C MET A 386 -12.37 9.75 -3.73
N PHE A 387 -11.87 9.02 -4.72
CA PHE A 387 -10.92 9.57 -5.71
C PHE A 387 -11.59 10.55 -6.69
N THR A 388 -12.89 10.41 -6.94
CA THR A 388 -13.63 11.25 -7.90
C THR A 388 -14.29 12.46 -7.25
N GLN A 389 -14.59 12.42 -5.95
CA GLN A 389 -15.27 13.49 -5.23
C GLN A 389 -14.55 14.86 -5.27
N PRO A 390 -13.22 14.97 -5.08
CA PRO A 390 -12.53 16.26 -5.19
C PRO A 390 -12.76 16.96 -6.53
N TRP A 391 -12.95 16.17 -7.59
CA TRP A 391 -13.20 16.69 -8.93
C TRP A 391 -14.64 17.18 -9.10
N ILE A 392 -15.64 16.46 -8.57
CA ILE A 392 -17.04 16.91 -8.59
C ILE A 392 -17.13 18.30 -7.95
N ASN A 393 -16.46 18.47 -6.80
CA ASN A 393 -16.41 19.74 -6.08
C ASN A 393 -15.71 20.84 -6.92
N ALA A 394 -14.56 20.54 -7.52
CA ALA A 394 -13.80 21.48 -8.33
C ALA A 394 -14.54 21.92 -9.60
N TYR A 395 -15.21 20.98 -10.28
CA TYR A 395 -15.98 21.25 -11.49
C TYR A 395 -17.20 22.12 -11.19
N LYS A 396 -17.92 21.84 -10.09
CA LYS A 396 -19.01 22.69 -9.61
C LYS A 396 -18.54 24.11 -9.31
N ALA A 397 -17.42 24.26 -8.60
CA ALA A 397 -16.85 25.56 -8.29
C ALA A 397 -16.44 26.35 -9.54
N TYR A 398 -16.00 25.68 -10.61
CA TYR A 398 -15.61 26.34 -11.87
C TYR A 398 -16.78 26.74 -12.76
N ILE A 399 -17.91 26.02 -12.71
CA ILE A 399 -19.09 26.28 -13.55
C ILE A 399 -20.11 27.20 -12.88
N PHE A 400 -20.28 27.06 -11.57
CA PHE A 400 -21.33 27.75 -10.82
C PHE A 400 -20.80 28.83 -9.86
N GLY A 401 -19.48 28.95 -9.70
CA GLY A 401 -18.82 30.04 -8.99
C GLY A 401 -18.17 31.01 -9.98
#